data_AF-A0A3N0XN30-F1
#
_entry.id   AF-A0A3N0XN30-F1
#
_cell.length_a   1.000
_cell.length_b   1.000
_cell.length_c   1.000
_cell.angle_alpha   90.00
_cell.angle_beta   90.00
_cell.angle_gamma   90.00
#
_symmetry.space_group_name_H-M   'P 1'
#
loop_
_entity.id
_entity.type
_entity.pdbx_description
1 polymer ?
#
loop_
_entity_poly.entity_id
_entity_poly.type
_entity_poly.pdbx_seq_one_letter_code
_entity_poly.pdbx_strand_id
1 'polypeptide(L)'
;MTYVNCVLVKDCVSLTMKKKRKHATDLSARAGLVFPVKHFQQTFSDGKLKQTVDEEGAVFFTGVLEFLVAEILALAGQDAVLKQSNKITLHHLPGLQDRRRYAELLERSKEEKEEVGVAT
;
A
#
# COMPACT_ATOMS: atom_id res chain seq x y z
N MET A 1 -3.17 18.85 33.19
CA MET A 1 -2.53 17.95 32.21
C MET A 1 -2.50 18.63 30.86
N THR A 2 -1.67 19.66 30.76
CA THR A 2 -1.45 20.46 29.57
C THR A 2 -0.23 19.88 28.85
N TYR A 3 -0.40 19.57 27.56
CA TYR A 3 0.72 19.18 26.69
C TYR A 3 1.71 20.34 26.65
N VAL A 4 2.87 20.10 27.26
CA VAL A 4 4.00 21.02 27.30
C VAL A 4 4.68 21.00 25.93
N ASN A 5 4.61 22.15 25.26
CA ASN A 5 5.70 22.79 24.50
C ASN A 5 6.88 21.91 24.06
N CYS A 6 7.06 21.82 22.74
CA CYS A 6 8.38 22.04 22.16
C CYS A 6 8.24 22.78 20.83
N VAL A 7 7.89 24.07 20.91
CA VAL A 7 8.31 25.04 19.92
C VAL A 7 9.65 25.58 20.41
N LEU A 8 10.61 25.75 19.49
CA LEU A 8 11.84 26.55 19.64
C LEU A 8 13.01 25.93 20.44
N VAL A 9 13.80 25.12 19.73
CA VAL A 9 15.27 25.24 19.74
C VAL A 9 15.64 25.73 18.34
N LYS A 10 15.62 27.04 18.08
CA LYS A 10 16.79 27.94 18.03
C LYS A 10 17.89 27.47 17.08
N ASP A 11 18.05 28.27 16.03
CA ASP A 11 19.02 28.18 14.95
C ASP A 11 20.47 28.07 15.42
N CYS A 12 21.27 27.25 14.75
CA CYS A 12 22.68 27.54 14.55
C CYS A 12 23.16 26.98 13.22
N VAL A 13 23.76 27.88 12.43
CA VAL A 13 24.41 27.69 11.14
C VAL A 13 25.29 26.44 11.12
N SER A 14 25.04 25.53 10.17
CA SER A 14 26.04 24.53 9.75
C SER A 14 26.28 24.65 8.26
N LEU A 15 27.35 25.36 7.94
CA LEU A 15 28.25 25.20 6.79
C LEU A 15 27.77 24.23 5.70
N THR A 16 27.55 24.78 4.51
CA THR A 16 27.25 24.08 3.26
C THR A 16 28.43 23.20 2.81
N MET A 17 28.65 22.09 3.51
CA MET A 17 29.35 20.95 2.95
C MET A 17 28.37 20.26 1.99
N LYS A 18 28.67 20.23 0.68
CA LYS A 18 27.97 19.33 -0.26
C LYS A 18 28.21 17.89 0.20
N LYS A 19 27.34 17.41 1.10
CA LYS A 19 27.30 16.02 1.54
C LYS A 19 27.13 15.18 0.29
N LYS A 20 28.11 14.31 -0.02
CA LYS A 20 27.95 13.27 -1.06
C LYS A 20 26.57 12.66 -0.82
N ARG A 21 25.66 12.80 -1.79
CA ARG A 21 24.31 12.24 -1.67
C ARG A 21 24.51 10.75 -1.41
N LYS A 22 24.25 10.32 -0.18
CA LYS A 22 24.20 8.89 0.13
C LYS A 22 23.16 8.32 -0.83
N HIS A 23 23.50 7.21 -1.48
CA HIS A 23 22.57 6.53 -2.36
C HIS A 23 21.25 6.36 -1.58
N ALA A 24 20.13 6.77 -2.17
CA ALA A 24 18.85 6.61 -1.52
C ALA A 24 18.66 5.11 -1.30
N THR A 25 18.65 4.69 -0.04
CA THR A 25 18.35 3.30 0.32
C THR A 25 16.83 3.14 0.22
N ASP A 26 16.39 2.19 -0.60
CA ASP A 26 14.97 1.92 -0.75
C ASP A 26 14.39 1.39 0.55
N LEU A 27 13.33 2.05 1.03
CA LEU A 27 12.63 1.72 2.27
C LEU A 27 12.13 0.26 2.23
N SER A 28 11.60 -0.18 1.08
CA SER A 28 11.17 -1.56 0.86
C SER A 28 12.31 -2.56 1.01
N ALA A 29 13.47 -2.27 0.38
CA ALA A 29 14.64 -3.13 0.46
C ALA A 29 15.19 -3.21 1.88
N ARG A 30 15.12 -2.10 2.65
CA ARG A 30 15.50 -2.08 4.06
C ARG A 30 14.53 -2.87 4.95
N ALA A 31 13.23 -2.84 4.63
CA ALA A 31 12.20 -3.59 5.33
C ALA A 31 12.13 -5.07 4.91
N GLY A 32 12.79 -5.47 3.83
CA GLY A 32 12.72 -6.83 3.27
C GLY A 32 11.38 -7.16 2.62
N LEU A 33 10.63 -6.15 2.17
CA LEU A 33 9.32 -6.29 1.55
C LEU A 33 9.44 -6.16 0.03
N VAL A 34 8.67 -6.96 -0.70
CA VAL A 34 8.54 -6.87 -2.17
C VAL A 34 7.69 -5.66 -2.55
N PHE A 35 6.68 -5.34 -1.74
CA PHE A 35 5.77 -4.24 -2.04
C PHE A 35 6.42 -2.85 -1.79
N PRO A 36 6.00 -1.81 -2.53
CA PRO A 36 6.62 -0.49 -2.46
C PRO A 36 6.16 0.31 -1.24
N VAL A 37 6.91 0.24 -0.12
CA VAL A 37 6.58 0.93 1.14
C VAL A 37 6.44 2.45 0.97
N LYS A 38 7.39 3.07 0.26
CA LYS A 38 7.39 4.53 0.04
C LYS A 38 6.18 5.00 -0.76
N HIS A 39 5.70 4.19 -1.70
CA HIS A 39 4.51 4.51 -2.47
C HIS A 39 3.29 4.62 -1.57
N PHE A 40 3.04 3.60 -0.73
CA PHE A 40 1.92 3.62 0.20
C PHE A 40 2.00 4.78 1.19
N GLN A 41 3.19 5.09 1.71
CA GLN A 41 3.39 6.24 2.59
C GLN A 41 2.99 7.58 1.93
N GLN A 42 3.34 7.76 0.64
CA GLN A 42 2.95 8.94 -0.13
C GLN A 42 1.45 8.95 -0.42
N THR A 43 0.87 7.81 -0.80
CA THR A 43 -0.58 7.68 -1.06
C THR A 43 -1.43 8.08 0.15
N PHE A 44 -0.99 7.79 1.38
CA PHE A 44 -1.71 8.22 2.58
C PHE A 44 -1.68 9.74 2.79
N SER A 45 -0.56 10.36 2.43
CA SER A 45 -0.34 11.81 2.57
C SER A 45 -1.09 12.61 1.50
N ASP A 46 -1.08 12.11 0.26
CA ASP A 46 -1.68 12.76 -0.91
C ASP A 46 -3.17 12.41 -1.07
N GLY A 47 -3.63 11.35 -0.40
CA GLY A 47 -5.00 10.84 -0.48
C GLY A 47 -6.03 11.64 0.33
N LYS A 48 -7.29 11.21 0.26
CA LYS A 48 -8.43 11.84 0.94
C LYS A 48 -8.30 11.91 2.45
N LEU A 49 -7.60 10.95 3.03
CA LEU A 49 -7.37 10.88 4.46
C LEU A 49 -6.42 12.01 4.93
N LYS A 50 -5.59 12.57 4.02
CA LYS A 50 -4.53 13.58 4.28
C LYS A 50 -3.82 13.31 5.61
N GLN A 51 -3.59 12.05 5.91
CA GLN A 51 -3.02 11.60 7.16
C GLN A 51 -1.56 11.28 6.89
N THR A 52 -0.67 12.00 7.58
CA THR A 52 0.75 11.65 7.61
C THR A 52 0.93 10.39 8.42
N VAL A 53 1.42 9.34 7.77
CA VAL A 53 1.72 8.06 8.41
C VAL A 53 3.22 7.98 8.67
N ASP A 54 3.57 7.57 9.89
CA ASP A 54 4.95 7.30 10.27
C ASP A 54 5.56 6.23 9.38
N GLU A 55 6.88 6.23 9.26
CA GLU A 55 7.60 5.27 8.42
C GLU A 55 7.26 3.81 8.82
N GLU A 56 7.22 3.54 10.12
CA GLU A 56 6.89 2.23 10.68
C GLU A 56 5.44 1.82 10.39
N GLY A 57 4.51 2.77 10.42
CA GLY A 57 3.11 2.53 10.08
C GLY A 57 2.95 2.13 8.61
N ALA A 58 3.72 2.77 7.71
CA ALA A 58 3.74 2.40 6.30
C ALA A 58 4.36 1.02 6.06
N VAL A 59 5.44 0.68 6.78
CA VAL A 59 6.05 -0.67 6.73
C VAL A 59 5.06 -1.73 7.21
N PHE A 60 4.39 -1.49 8.34
CA PHE A 60 3.38 -2.40 8.89
C PHE A 60 2.25 -2.65 7.90
N PHE A 61 1.64 -1.58 7.37
CA PHE A 61 0.56 -1.69 6.40
C PHE A 61 0.98 -2.44 5.14
N THR A 62 2.15 -2.11 4.60
CA THR A 62 2.70 -2.76 3.40
C THR A 62 2.94 -4.25 3.63
N GLY A 63 3.47 -4.62 4.80
CA GLY A 63 3.69 -6.03 5.16
C GLY A 63 2.39 -6.83 5.26
N VAL A 64 1.32 -6.23 5.82
CA VAL A 64 0.00 -6.88 5.88
C VAL A 64 -0.57 -7.09 4.48
N LEU A 65 -0.47 -6.09 3.59
CA LEU A 65 -0.92 -6.23 2.21
C LEU A 65 -0.15 -7.32 1.45
N GLU A 66 1.17 -7.36 1.62
CA GLU A 66 2.02 -8.37 0.99
C GLU A 66 1.65 -9.77 1.46
N PHE A 67 1.43 -9.94 2.76
CA PHE A 67 0.99 -11.21 3.34
C PHE A 67 -0.37 -11.66 2.78
N LEU A 68 -1.37 -10.78 2.76
CA LEU A 68 -2.71 -11.12 2.27
C LEU A 68 -2.71 -11.47 0.77
N VAL A 69 -1.95 -10.72 -0.04
CA VAL A 69 -1.84 -11.00 -1.47
C VAL A 69 -1.11 -12.33 -1.70
N ALA A 70 -0.05 -12.60 -0.94
CA ALA A 70 0.65 -13.88 -1.01
C ALA A 70 -0.27 -15.06 -0.70
N GLU A 71 -1.10 -14.95 0.33
CA GLU A 71 -2.06 -15.99 0.72
C GLU A 71 -3.11 -16.23 -0.37
N ILE A 72 -3.73 -15.17 -0.89
CA ILE A 72 -4.72 -15.27 -1.98
C ILE A 72 -4.11 -15.90 -3.22
N LEU A 73 -2.87 -15.51 -3.59
CA LEU A 73 -2.18 -16.05 -4.74
C LEU A 73 -1.75 -17.51 -4.54
N ALA A 74 -1.40 -17.91 -3.32
CA ALA A 74 -1.07 -19.30 -3.01
C ALA A 74 -2.28 -20.23 -3.25
N LEU A 75 -3.45 -19.85 -2.74
CA LEU A 75 -4.70 -20.58 -2.95
C LEU A 75 -5.10 -20.59 -4.44
N ALA A 76 -5.05 -19.44 -5.10
CA ALA A 76 -5.38 -19.34 -6.51
C ALA A 76 -4.40 -20.11 -7.42
N GLY A 77 -3.12 -20.18 -7.04
CA GLY A 77 -2.10 -20.96 -7.71
C GLY A 77 -2.38 -22.46 -7.62
N GLN A 78 -2.76 -22.95 -6.43
CA GLN A 78 -3.18 -24.34 -6.25
C GLN A 78 -4.39 -24.68 -7.13
N ASP A 79 -5.43 -23.84 -7.11
CA ASP A 79 -6.62 -24.00 -7.96
C ASP A 79 -6.31 -23.94 -9.46
N ALA A 80 -5.34 -23.13 -9.89
CA ALA A 80 -4.90 -23.07 -11.28
C ALA A 80 -4.21 -24.37 -11.72
N VAL A 81 -3.32 -24.90 -10.89
CA VAL A 81 -2.64 -26.19 -11.15
C VAL A 81 -3.64 -27.34 -11.20
N LEU A 82 -4.60 -27.36 -10.26
CA LEU A 82 -5.68 -28.38 -10.25
C LEU A 82 -6.52 -28.35 -11.52
N LYS A 83 -6.79 -27.16 -12.07
CA LYS A 83 -7.53 -26.96 -13.32
C LYS A 83 -6.64 -27.01 -14.56
N GLN A 84 -5.37 -27.45 -14.42
CA GLN A 84 -4.39 -27.57 -15.50
C GLN A 84 -4.17 -26.26 -16.29
N SER A 85 -4.31 -25.12 -15.62
CA SER A 85 -4.07 -23.81 -16.21
C SER A 85 -2.67 -23.31 -15.88
N ASN A 86 -1.94 -22.87 -16.90
CA ASN A 86 -0.65 -22.21 -16.75
C ASN A 86 -0.77 -20.72 -16.35
N LYS A 87 -1.99 -20.18 -16.28
CA LYS A 87 -2.27 -18.78 -15.94
C LYS A 87 -3.33 -18.70 -14.84
N ILE A 88 -3.12 -17.82 -13.87
CA ILE A 88 -4.13 -17.51 -12.85
C ILE A 88 -5.15 -16.53 -13.45
N THR A 89 -6.34 -17.03 -13.76
CA THR A 89 -7.57 -16.28 -14.08
C THR A 89 -8.50 -16.09 -12.87
N LEU A 90 -9.53 -15.24 -13.02
CA LEU A 90 -10.53 -14.99 -11.96
C LEU A 90 -11.20 -16.25 -11.40
N HIS A 91 -11.34 -17.31 -12.22
CA HIS A 91 -11.98 -18.57 -11.81
C HIS A 91 -11.18 -19.40 -10.80
N HIS A 92 -9.93 -19.04 -10.51
CA HIS A 92 -9.13 -19.68 -9.47
C HIS A 92 -9.09 -18.85 -8.18
N LEU A 93 -9.57 -17.60 -8.21
CA LEU A 93 -9.61 -16.80 -6.99
C LEU A 93 -10.75 -17.28 -6.08
N PRO A 94 -10.51 -17.34 -4.75
CA PRO A 94 -11.53 -17.71 -3.80
C PRO A 94 -12.68 -16.70 -3.83
N GLY A 95 -13.93 -17.20 -3.90
CA GLY A 95 -15.14 -16.37 -3.87
C GLY A 95 -15.51 -15.67 -5.19
N LEU A 96 -14.66 -15.73 -6.23
CA LEU A 96 -14.88 -15.11 -7.55
C LEU A 96 -15.08 -16.13 -8.68
N GLN A 97 -15.37 -17.38 -8.33
CA GLN A 97 -15.57 -18.47 -9.29
C GLN A 97 -16.80 -18.23 -10.19
N ASP A 98 -17.84 -17.60 -9.63
CA ASP A 98 -19.09 -17.29 -10.33
C ASP A 98 -19.00 -15.99 -11.12
N ARG A 99 -19.19 -16.09 -12.44
CA ARG A 99 -19.17 -14.94 -13.36
C ARG A 99 -20.22 -13.88 -13.03
N ARG A 100 -21.41 -14.28 -12.58
CA ARG A 100 -22.50 -13.33 -12.22
C ARG A 100 -22.14 -12.50 -11.00
N ARG A 101 -21.65 -13.16 -9.95
CA ARG A 101 -21.24 -12.53 -8.70
C ARG A 101 -20.10 -11.54 -8.91
N TYR A 102 -19.14 -11.85 -9.78
CA TYR A 102 -18.08 -10.89 -10.13
C TYR A 102 -18.63 -9.66 -10.88
N ALA A 103 -19.57 -9.84 -11.81
CA ALA A 103 -20.17 -8.71 -12.51
C ALA A 103 -20.90 -7.76 -11.54
N GLU A 104 -21.64 -8.31 -10.57
CA GLU A 104 -22.30 -7.53 -9.52
C GLU A 104 -21.31 -6.72 -8.67
N LEU A 105 -20.19 -7.32 -8.28
CA LEU A 105 -19.13 -6.62 -7.53
C LEU A 105 -18.44 -5.53 -8.37
N LEU A 106 -18.27 -5.77 -9.67
CA LEU A 106 -17.69 -4.80 -10.58
C LEU A 106 -18.57 -3.54 -10.65
N GLU A 107 -19.88 -3.71 -10.81
CA GLU A 107 -20.81 -2.57 -10.83
C GLU A 107 -20.80 -1.82 -9.49
N ARG A 108 -20.84 -2.53 -8.35
CA ARG A 108 -20.71 -1.90 -7.03
C ARG A 108 -19.42 -1.07 -6.89
N SER A 109 -18.30 -1.60 -7.37
CA SER A 109 -17.01 -0.89 -7.28
C SER A 109 -16.94 0.36 -8.16
N LYS A 110 -17.77 0.47 -9.22
CA LYS A 110 -17.86 1.70 -10.03
C LYS A 110 -18.64 2.77 -9.28
N GLU A 111 -19.74 2.39 -8.64
CA GLU A 111 -20.57 3.28 -7.82
C GLU A 111 -19.74 3.89 -6.68
N GLU A 112 -18.96 3.08 -5.97
CA GLU A 112 -18.06 3.54 -4.89
C GLU A 112 -16.98 4.52 -5.40
N LYS A 113 -16.50 4.37 -6.64
CA LYS A 113 -15.52 5.29 -7.23
C LYS A 113 -16.13 6.62 -7.66
N GLU A 114 -17.40 6.63 -8.05
CA GLU A 114 -18.11 7.83 -8.48
C GLU A 114 -18.44 8.74 -7.29
N GLU A 115 -18.83 8.18 -6.15
CA GLU A 115 -18.96 8.94 -4.89
C GLU A 115 -17.63 9.56 -4.43
N VAL A 116 -16.52 8.93 -4.79
CA VAL A 116 -15.19 9.41 -4.46
C VAL A 116 -14.71 10.52 -5.41
N GLY A 117 -15.27 10.64 -6.62
CA GLY A 117 -14.89 11.66 -7.61
C GLY A 117 -15.56 13.02 -7.46
N VAL A 118 -16.65 13.15 -6.69
CA VAL A 118 -17.47 14.37 -6.63
C VAL A 118 -16.99 15.40 -5.58
N ALA A 119 -16.03 15.03 -4.73
CA ALA A 119 -15.40 15.94 -3.78
C ALA A 119 -14.02 16.42 -4.27
N THR A 120 -14.00 17.16 -5.38
CA THR A 120 -12.87 17.99 -5.84
C THR A 120 -13.27 19.45 -5.82
#